data_AF-A0A1H9Y9G5-F1
#
_entry.id   AF-A0A1H9Y9G5-F1
#
_cell.length_a   1.000
_cell.length_b   1.000
_cell.length_c   1.000
_cell.angle_alpha   90.00
_cell.angle_beta   90.00
_cell.angle_gamma   90.00
#
_symmetry.space_group_name_H-M   'P 1'
#
loop_
_entity.id
_entity.type
_entity.pdbx_description
1 polymer ?
#
loop_
_entity_poly.entity_id
_entity_poly.type
_entity_poly.pdbx_seq_one_letter_code
_entity_poly.pdbx_strand_id
1 'polypeptide(L)'
;MPGVSWNRDGELLDLWQLTSIAGALAIDISRNETPLATDSPLWLVENQGLLDDTSWVPEGLHGSVLYYQGQVSERLIEWLCEKKRSPRILMFPDYDGVGLENYARLRKALGDDVELWLMPDWTTKLERYGNSEVWRNNLKYVANAEASLNLDQEPDEVLELIAALKLSGKALEQEAVFLVATDS
;
A
#
# COMPACT_ATOMS: atom_id res chain seq x y z
N MET A 1 -18.44 -10.16 -12.66
CA MET A 1 -18.27 -10.29 -11.19
C MET A 1 -19.10 -9.20 -10.56
N PRO A 2 -19.76 -9.41 -9.41
CA PRO A 2 -20.35 -8.28 -8.69
C PRO A 2 -19.24 -7.28 -8.37
N GLY A 3 -19.50 -6.00 -8.62
CA GLY A 3 -18.55 -4.92 -8.33
C GLY A 3 -18.28 -4.80 -6.83
N VAL A 4 -17.14 -4.23 -6.45
CA VAL A 4 -16.80 -3.97 -5.06
C VAL A 4 -17.81 -2.97 -4.48
N SER A 5 -18.35 -3.28 -3.29
CA SER A 5 -19.33 -2.43 -2.63
C SER A 5 -18.78 -1.89 -1.30
N TRP A 6 -19.16 -0.66 -0.98
CA TRP A 6 -18.91 -0.05 0.32
C TRP A 6 -20.22 0.18 1.04
N ASN A 7 -20.28 -0.16 2.32
CA ASN A 7 -21.41 0.13 3.18
C ASN A 7 -21.19 1.48 3.88
N ARG A 8 -22.18 2.38 3.77
CA ARG A 8 -22.29 3.63 4.52
C ARG A 8 -23.57 3.58 5.37
N ASP A 9 -23.44 3.19 6.64
CA ASP A 9 -24.58 3.08 7.58
C ASP A 9 -25.81 2.33 7.02
N GLY A 10 -25.56 1.19 6.38
CA GLY A 10 -26.61 0.35 5.78
C GLY A 10 -26.92 0.66 4.32
N GLU A 11 -26.44 1.76 3.77
CA GLU A 11 -26.50 2.05 2.34
C GLU A 11 -25.33 1.40 1.60
N LEU A 12 -25.61 0.58 0.60
CA LEU A 12 -24.57 -0.01 -0.26
C LEU A 12 -24.27 0.92 -1.42
N LEU A 13 -23.01 1.36 -1.48
CA LEU A 13 -22.43 2.13 -2.56
C LEU A 13 -21.69 1.17 -3.49
N ASP A 14 -22.19 1.04 -4.72
CA ASP A 14 -21.49 0.29 -5.78
C ASP A 14 -20.31 1.12 -6.26
N LEU A 15 -19.10 0.74 -5.83
CA LEU A 15 -17.90 1.50 -6.15
C LEU A 15 -17.64 1.50 -7.65
N TRP A 16 -17.85 0.36 -8.32
CA TRP A 16 -17.64 0.24 -9.76
C TRP A 16 -18.55 1.19 -10.53
N GLN A 17 -19.83 1.26 -10.16
CA GLN A 17 -20.76 2.18 -10.79
C GLN A 17 -20.34 3.64 -10.57
N LEU A 18 -19.99 4.01 -9.34
CA LEU A 18 -19.62 5.39 -8.99
C LEU A 18 -18.33 5.83 -9.68
N THR A 19 -17.31 4.98 -9.70
CA THR A 19 -16.02 5.30 -10.35
C THR A 19 -16.13 5.26 -11.87
N SER A 20 -17.00 4.43 -12.45
CA SER A 20 -17.25 4.46 -13.91
C SER A 20 -17.82 5.79 -14.41
N ILE A 21 -18.49 6.55 -13.53
CA ILE A 21 -19.09 7.85 -13.84
C ILE A 21 -18.13 9.00 -13.56
N ALA A 22 -17.41 8.95 -12.43
CA ALA A 22 -16.64 10.07 -11.89
C ALA A 22 -15.11 9.87 -11.89
N GLY A 23 -14.61 8.71 -12.31
CA GLY A 23 -13.20 8.31 -12.25
C GLY A 23 -12.77 7.79 -10.88
N ALA A 24 -13.18 8.46 -9.80
CA ALA A 24 -12.86 8.06 -8.43
C ALA A 24 -14.01 8.40 -7.46
N LEU A 25 -14.07 7.68 -6.34
CA LEU A 25 -14.90 8.03 -5.20
C LEU A 25 -14.07 8.87 -4.21
N ALA A 26 -14.43 10.13 -4.03
CA ALA A 26 -13.82 10.99 -3.01
C ALA A 26 -14.63 10.92 -1.70
N ILE A 27 -13.97 10.69 -0.58
CA ILE A 27 -14.58 10.55 0.74
C ILE A 27 -13.96 11.58 1.69
N ASP A 28 -14.81 12.30 2.42
CA ASP A 28 -14.36 13.14 3.51
C ASP A 28 -14.16 12.31 4.78
N ILE A 29 -12.89 12.12 5.14
CA ILE A 29 -12.45 11.44 6.37
C ILE A 29 -12.03 12.44 7.46
N SER A 30 -12.47 13.71 7.39
CA SER A 30 -12.24 14.70 8.45
C SER A 30 -12.82 14.28 9.80
N ARG A 31 -13.79 13.38 9.78
CA ARG A 31 -14.32 12.69 10.95
C ARG A 31 -13.91 11.23 10.92
N ASN A 32 -13.24 10.78 11.97
CA ASN A 32 -12.80 9.39 12.06
C ASN A 32 -14.00 8.42 12.06
N GLU A 33 -15.16 8.88 12.55
CA GLU A 33 -16.42 8.13 12.53
C GLU A 33 -17.05 7.99 11.13
N THR A 34 -16.54 8.64 10.07
CA THR A 34 -17.12 8.58 8.70
C THR A 34 -17.41 7.12 8.34
N PRO A 35 -18.68 6.72 8.18
CA PRO A 35 -19.10 5.35 8.41
C PRO A 35 -18.99 4.46 7.17
N LEU A 36 -17.85 4.50 6.49
CA LEU A 36 -17.57 3.66 5.34
C LEU A 36 -16.78 2.40 5.72
N ALA A 37 -17.20 1.24 5.20
CA ALA A 37 -16.48 -0.02 5.28
C ALA A 37 -16.82 -0.90 4.06
N THR A 38 -15.99 -1.90 3.78
CA THR A 38 -16.19 -2.88 2.71
C THR A 38 -15.89 -4.30 3.22
N ASP A 39 -16.49 -5.30 2.60
CA ASP A 39 -16.19 -6.72 2.81
C ASP A 39 -15.08 -7.23 1.87
N SER A 40 -14.50 -6.34 1.07
CA SER A 40 -13.43 -6.63 0.12
C SER A 40 -12.08 -6.06 0.58
N PRO A 41 -10.94 -6.62 0.15
CA PRO A 41 -9.63 -6.03 0.39
C PRO A 41 -9.53 -4.54 0.02
N LEU A 42 -8.75 -3.81 0.81
CA LEU A 42 -8.44 -2.40 0.57
C LEU A 42 -6.95 -2.24 0.29
N TRP A 43 -6.62 -1.82 -0.93
CA TRP A 43 -5.28 -1.50 -1.34
C TRP A 43 -4.95 -0.05 -1.02
N LEU A 44 -3.77 0.20 -0.45
CA LEU A 44 -3.21 1.54 -0.28
C LEU A 44 -2.05 1.71 -1.25
N VAL A 45 -2.14 2.71 -2.14
CA VAL A 45 -1.10 3.04 -3.11
C VAL A 45 -0.66 4.49 -2.96
N GLU A 46 0.63 4.73 -3.15
CA GLU A 46 1.23 6.06 -3.08
C GLU A 46 1.10 6.82 -4.38
N ASN A 47 1.12 6.10 -5.50
CA ASN A 47 1.28 6.65 -6.84
C ASN A 47 -0.08 6.74 -7.58
N GLN A 48 -0.35 7.90 -8.18
CA GLN A 48 -1.56 8.15 -8.96
C GLN A 48 -1.66 7.25 -10.19
N GLY A 49 -0.55 6.92 -10.86
CA GLY A 49 -0.54 6.04 -12.02
C GLY A 49 -1.06 4.63 -11.72
N LEU A 50 -0.86 4.15 -10.49
CA LEU A 50 -1.41 2.87 -10.01
C LEU A 50 -2.91 2.95 -9.68
N LEU A 51 -3.42 4.15 -9.37
CA LEU A 51 -4.87 4.37 -9.25
C LEU A 51 -5.52 4.40 -10.64
N ASP A 52 -4.85 5.02 -11.61
CA ASP A 52 -5.35 5.20 -12.98
C ASP A 52 -5.33 3.90 -13.79
N ASP A 53 -4.28 3.08 -13.64
CA ASP A 53 -4.16 1.75 -14.23
C ASP A 53 -4.11 0.70 -13.12
N THR A 54 -5.18 -0.08 -12.98
CA THR A 54 -5.29 -1.14 -11.96
C THR A 54 -4.94 -2.53 -12.49
N SER A 55 -4.34 -2.64 -13.68
CA SER A 55 -3.93 -3.93 -14.27
C SER A 55 -2.83 -4.65 -13.49
N TRP A 56 -2.14 -3.95 -12.59
CA TRP A 56 -1.16 -4.53 -11.66
C TRP A 56 -1.78 -5.37 -10.55
N VAL A 57 -3.08 -5.19 -10.28
CA VAL A 57 -3.79 -5.95 -9.23
C VAL A 57 -3.91 -7.41 -9.68
N PRO A 58 -3.44 -8.40 -8.89
CA PRO A 58 -3.49 -9.80 -9.29
C PRO A 58 -4.92 -10.29 -9.58
N GLU A 59 -5.09 -11.15 -10.59
CA GLU A 59 -6.41 -11.62 -11.08
C GLU A 59 -7.31 -12.31 -10.04
N GLY A 60 -6.78 -12.70 -8.87
CA GLY A 60 -7.55 -13.28 -7.75
C GLY A 60 -7.74 -12.36 -6.55
N LEU A 61 -7.17 -11.15 -6.57
CA LEU A 61 -7.16 -10.24 -5.43
C LEU A 61 -8.04 -9.01 -5.73
N HIS A 62 -9.35 -9.22 -5.68
CA HIS A 62 -10.33 -8.16 -5.88
C HIS A 62 -10.33 -7.19 -4.68
N GLY A 63 -10.63 -5.92 -4.92
CA GLY A 63 -10.65 -4.92 -3.85
C GLY A 63 -10.84 -3.49 -4.34
N SER A 64 -10.81 -2.56 -3.40
CA SER A 64 -10.78 -1.12 -3.70
C SER A 64 -9.35 -0.61 -3.63
N VAL A 65 -9.01 0.40 -4.44
CA VAL A 65 -7.72 1.09 -4.38
C VAL A 65 -7.92 2.47 -3.75
N LEU A 66 -7.14 2.75 -2.71
CA LEU A 66 -7.08 4.03 -2.01
C LEU A 66 -5.72 4.67 -2.26
N TYR A 67 -5.74 5.90 -2.72
CA TYR A 67 -4.55 6.71 -2.97
C TYR A 67 -4.28 7.65 -1.77
N TYR A 68 -3.04 7.71 -1.28
CA TYR A 68 -2.68 8.49 -0.08
C TYR A 68 -1.61 9.58 -0.27
N GLN A 69 -0.99 9.71 -1.44
CA GLN A 69 0.02 10.71 -1.82
C GLN A 69 1.16 10.97 -0.79
N GLY A 70 2.32 10.36 -1.01
CA GLY A 70 3.52 10.62 -0.20
C GLY A 70 3.43 10.00 1.19
N GLN A 71 3.46 10.82 2.24
CA GLN A 71 3.36 10.31 3.62
C GLN A 71 1.89 10.07 4.00
N VAL A 72 1.58 8.87 4.51
CA VAL A 72 0.24 8.51 4.98
C VAL A 72 -0.18 9.50 6.06
N SER A 73 -1.26 10.24 5.84
CA SER A 73 -1.70 11.26 6.80
C SER A 73 -2.18 10.62 8.12
N GLU A 74 -1.96 11.31 9.24
CA GLU A 74 -2.42 10.86 10.55
C GLU A 74 -3.95 10.68 10.58
N ARG A 75 -4.68 11.57 9.89
CA ARG A 75 -6.13 11.45 9.66
C ARG A 75 -6.53 10.13 9.00
N LEU A 76 -5.78 9.68 7.99
CA LEU A 76 -6.06 8.41 7.32
C LEU A 76 -5.82 7.23 8.27
N ILE A 77 -4.74 7.27 9.05
CA ILE A 77 -4.44 6.23 10.06
C ILE A 77 -5.56 6.17 11.10
N GLU A 78 -5.94 7.32 11.68
CA GLU A 78 -6.99 7.39 12.69
C GLU A 78 -8.34 6.88 12.14
N TRP A 79 -8.70 7.26 10.90
CA TRP A 79 -9.92 6.77 10.25
C TRP A 79 -9.90 5.25 10.05
N LEU A 80 -8.76 4.67 9.63
CA LEU A 80 -8.59 3.22 9.50
C LEU A 80 -8.65 2.49 10.84
N CYS A 81 -8.15 3.10 11.93
CA CYS A 81 -8.13 2.51 13.27
C CYS A 81 -9.48 2.54 13.97
N GLU A 82 -10.31 3.56 13.71
CA GLU A 82 -11.57 3.79 14.44
C GLU A 82 -12.50 2.57 14.41
N LYS A 83 -12.53 1.86 13.28
CA LYS A 83 -13.21 0.56 13.15
C LYS A 83 -12.63 -0.21 11.98
N LYS A 84 -12.85 -1.53 11.97
CA LYS A 84 -12.45 -2.39 10.84
C LYS A 84 -13.13 -1.96 9.54
N ARG A 85 -12.37 -1.34 8.64
CA ARG A 85 -12.83 -0.78 7.34
C ARG A 85 -12.87 -1.80 6.22
N SER A 86 -12.00 -2.79 6.29
CA SER A 86 -11.84 -3.85 5.31
C SER A 86 -11.43 -5.12 6.06
N PRO A 87 -11.76 -6.32 5.57
CA PRO A 87 -11.20 -7.56 6.11
C PRO A 87 -9.67 -7.60 6.06
N ARG A 88 -9.04 -6.90 5.10
CA ARG A 88 -7.60 -6.98 4.83
C ARG A 88 -7.10 -5.70 4.16
N ILE A 89 -6.11 -5.05 4.76
CA ILE A 89 -5.50 -3.84 4.21
C ILE A 89 -4.15 -4.21 3.61
N LEU A 90 -4.02 -4.00 2.30
CA LEU A 90 -2.82 -4.31 1.54
C LEU A 90 -2.10 -3.01 1.22
N MET A 91 -0.97 -2.78 1.85
CA MET A 91 -0.14 -1.64 1.57
C MET A 91 0.81 -1.98 0.43
N PHE A 92 0.71 -1.23 -0.66
CA PHE A 92 1.68 -1.27 -1.74
C PHE A 92 2.30 0.13 -1.84
N PRO A 93 3.47 0.36 -1.22
CA PRO A 93 4.23 1.60 -1.37
C PRO A 93 5.36 1.43 -2.39
N ASP A 94 6.13 2.50 -2.61
CA ASP A 94 7.50 2.37 -3.10
C ASP A 94 8.31 1.47 -2.13
N TYR A 95 9.20 0.64 -2.67
CA TYR A 95 10.14 -0.12 -1.86
C TYR A 95 11.38 0.72 -1.60
N ASP A 96 11.22 1.66 -0.69
CA ASP A 96 12.24 2.60 -0.27
C ASP A 96 12.10 2.94 1.22
N GLY A 97 12.88 3.91 1.70
CA GLY A 97 12.79 4.33 3.11
C GLY A 97 11.44 4.94 3.48
N VAL A 98 10.82 5.74 2.60
CA VAL A 98 9.54 6.42 2.89
C VAL A 98 8.40 5.42 2.92
N GLY A 99 8.36 4.49 1.96
CA GLY A 99 7.41 3.40 1.92
C GLY A 99 7.49 2.50 3.16
N LEU A 100 8.70 2.16 3.59
CA LEU A 100 8.91 1.40 4.84
C LEU A 100 8.45 2.16 6.09
N GLU A 101 8.67 3.48 6.16
CA GLU A 101 8.19 4.29 7.29
C GLU A 101 6.67 4.38 7.31
N ASN A 102 6.03 4.58 6.15
CA ASN A 102 4.58 4.55 6.02
C ASN A 102 4.00 3.20 6.46
N TYR A 103 4.64 2.09 6.05
CA TYR A 103 4.28 0.74 6.50
C TYR A 103 4.42 0.59 8.01
N ALA A 104 5.55 0.98 8.59
CA ALA A 104 5.78 0.90 10.03
C ALA A 104 4.72 1.69 10.83
N ARG A 105 4.33 2.88 10.34
CA ARG A 105 3.28 3.69 10.96
C ARG A 105 1.91 3.00 10.92
N LEU A 106 1.55 2.40 9.80
CA LEU A 106 0.29 1.63 9.67
C LEU A 106 0.33 0.35 10.51
N ARG A 107 1.43 -0.42 10.45
CA ARG A 107 1.66 -1.66 11.19
C ARG A 107 1.53 -1.45 12.69
N LYS A 108 2.11 -0.36 13.21
CA LYS A 108 2.00 0.03 14.62
C LYS A 108 0.56 0.36 15.03
N ALA A 109 -0.23 0.94 14.15
CA ALA A 109 -1.57 1.41 14.44
C ALA A 109 -2.65 0.31 14.26
N LEU A 110 -2.50 -0.52 13.24
CA LEU A 110 -3.48 -1.51 12.80
C LEU A 110 -3.08 -2.96 13.14
N GLY A 111 -1.85 -3.21 13.57
CA GLY A 111 -1.36 -4.55 13.84
C GLY A 111 -1.47 -5.44 12.60
N ASP A 112 -1.93 -6.68 12.77
CA ASP A 112 -2.04 -7.71 11.72
C ASP A 112 -3.13 -7.44 10.67
N ASP A 113 -3.92 -6.38 10.81
CA ASP A 113 -4.90 -5.98 9.81
C ASP A 113 -4.26 -5.31 8.57
N VAL A 114 -2.96 -4.95 8.62
CA VAL A 114 -2.20 -4.40 7.49
C VAL A 114 -1.02 -5.28 7.09
N GLU A 115 -0.89 -5.51 5.79
CA GLU A 115 0.16 -6.33 5.19
C GLU A 115 0.92 -5.51 4.14
N LEU A 116 2.25 -5.66 4.11
CA LEU A 116 3.07 -5.10 3.04
C LEU A 116 3.01 -6.04 1.83
N TRP A 117 2.54 -5.53 0.70
CA TRP A 117 2.46 -6.33 -0.52
C TRP A 117 3.72 -6.19 -1.37
N LEU A 118 4.34 -7.33 -1.67
CA LEU A 118 5.51 -7.42 -2.55
C LEU A 118 5.08 -7.79 -3.97
N MET A 119 5.50 -6.98 -4.95
CA MET A 119 5.18 -7.19 -6.34
C MET A 119 5.89 -8.44 -6.86
N PRO A 120 5.32 -9.12 -7.87
CA PRO A 120 6.00 -10.24 -8.52
C PRO A 120 7.40 -9.83 -9.01
N ASP A 121 8.37 -10.73 -8.82
CA ASP A 121 9.76 -10.56 -9.25
C ASP A 121 10.44 -9.29 -8.73
N TRP A 122 10.02 -8.79 -7.55
CA TRP A 122 10.56 -7.55 -6.98
C TRP A 122 12.08 -7.60 -6.78
N THR A 123 12.66 -8.76 -6.48
CA THR A 123 14.11 -8.93 -6.31
C THR A 123 14.86 -8.64 -7.61
N THR A 124 14.46 -9.27 -8.71
CA THR A 124 15.00 -9.04 -10.06
C THR A 124 14.77 -7.60 -10.51
N LYS A 125 13.59 -7.05 -10.21
CA LYS A 125 13.27 -5.65 -10.53
C LYS A 125 14.13 -4.67 -9.74
N LEU A 126 14.38 -4.92 -8.46
CA LEU A 126 15.27 -4.12 -7.63
C LEU A 126 16.70 -4.14 -8.16
N GLU A 127 17.20 -5.30 -8.58
CA GLU A 127 18.53 -5.40 -9.18
C GLU A 127 18.64 -4.56 -10.46
N ARG A 128 17.66 -4.70 -11.36
CA ARG A 128 17.70 -4.14 -12.71
C ARG A 128 17.29 -2.67 -12.79
N TYR A 129 16.26 -2.28 -12.04
CA TYR A 129 15.61 -0.97 -12.13
C TYR A 129 15.76 -0.14 -10.86
N GLY A 130 16.35 -0.70 -9.79
CA GLY A 130 16.48 0.01 -8.53
C GLY A 130 17.40 1.24 -8.62
N ASN A 131 17.04 2.28 -7.88
CA ASN A 131 17.68 3.58 -7.88
C ASN A 131 18.45 3.84 -6.58
N SER A 132 19.79 3.95 -6.68
CA SER A 132 20.65 4.22 -5.53
C SER A 132 20.61 5.66 -5.03
N GLU A 133 20.21 6.62 -5.86
CA GLU A 133 20.07 8.01 -5.43
C GLU A 133 18.87 8.18 -4.50
N VAL A 134 17.72 7.64 -4.90
CA VAL A 134 16.50 7.60 -4.07
C VAL A 134 16.80 6.92 -2.74
N TRP A 135 17.47 5.76 -2.76
CA TRP A 135 17.89 5.07 -1.54
C TRP A 135 18.72 5.96 -0.61
N ARG A 136 19.77 6.61 -1.11
CA ARG A 136 20.64 7.48 -0.30
C ARG A 136 19.87 8.64 0.33
N ASN A 137 18.92 9.22 -0.39
CA ASN A 137 18.12 10.33 0.10
C ASN A 137 17.14 9.91 1.21
N ASN A 138 16.77 8.63 1.24
CA ASN A 138 15.73 8.08 2.11
C ASN A 138 16.26 7.22 3.27
N LEU A 139 17.60 7.13 3.46
CA LEU A 139 18.24 6.33 4.51
C LEU A 139 17.71 6.58 5.93
N LYS A 140 17.40 7.84 6.27
CA LYS A 140 16.86 8.20 7.59
C LYS A 140 15.50 7.53 7.86
N TYR A 141 14.68 7.35 6.83
CA TYR A 141 13.35 6.76 6.96
C TYR A 141 13.42 5.24 7.13
N VAL A 142 14.41 4.60 6.50
CA VAL A 142 14.72 3.18 6.75
C VAL A 142 15.05 2.97 8.23
N ALA A 143 15.92 3.80 8.80
CA ALA A 143 16.28 3.70 10.21
C ALA A 143 15.08 3.95 11.15
N ASN A 144 14.21 4.89 10.80
CA ASN A 144 12.96 5.14 11.55
C ASN A 144 12.01 3.93 11.49
N ALA A 145 11.86 3.33 10.31
CA ALA A 145 11.02 2.15 10.13
C ALA A 145 11.54 0.96 10.95
N GLU A 146 12.84 0.65 10.86
CA GLU A 146 13.47 -0.43 11.64
C GLU A 146 13.34 -0.19 13.16
N ALA A 147 13.43 1.06 13.62
CA ALA A 147 13.26 1.39 15.04
C ALA A 147 11.80 1.32 15.51
N SER A 148 10.83 1.44 14.60
CA SER A 148 9.40 1.40 14.91
C SER A 148 8.81 0.00 14.78
N LEU A 149 9.34 -0.84 13.88
CA LEU A 149 8.90 -2.21 13.67
C LEU A 149 9.47 -3.14 14.74
N ASN A 150 8.70 -4.16 15.11
CA ASN A 150 9.23 -5.27 15.88
C ASN A 150 9.71 -6.35 14.90
N LEU A 151 10.96 -6.24 14.45
CA LEU A 151 11.51 -7.10 13.39
C LEU A 151 11.40 -8.61 13.69
N ASP A 152 11.41 -9.01 14.97
CA ASP A 152 11.24 -10.42 15.36
C ASP A 152 9.83 -10.97 15.13
N GLN A 153 8.85 -10.09 14.87
CA GLN A 153 7.44 -10.43 14.64
C GLN A 153 6.96 -10.09 13.23
N GLU A 154 7.82 -9.54 12.39
CA GLU A 154 7.45 -9.23 11.00
C GLU A 154 7.52 -10.49 10.12
N PRO A 155 6.68 -10.56 9.07
CA PRO A 155 6.76 -11.65 8.09
C PRO A 155 8.15 -11.72 7.43
N ASP A 156 8.57 -12.94 7.10
CA ASP A 156 9.88 -13.20 6.47
C ASP A 156 10.06 -12.35 5.20
N GLU A 157 9.00 -12.18 4.40
CA GLU A 157 9.03 -11.40 3.17
C GLU A 157 9.37 -9.91 3.43
N VAL A 158 8.89 -9.33 4.54
CA VAL A 158 9.21 -7.94 4.92
C VAL A 158 10.68 -7.84 5.31
N LEU A 159 11.19 -8.81 6.06
CA LEU A 159 12.59 -8.87 6.46
C LEU A 159 13.52 -9.04 5.26
N GLU A 160 13.13 -9.89 4.30
CA GLU A 160 13.83 -10.08 3.03
C GLU A 160 13.89 -8.79 2.21
N LEU A 161 12.78 -8.04 2.13
CA LEU A 161 12.77 -6.74 1.47
C LEU A 161 13.76 -5.77 2.12
N ILE A 162 13.68 -5.58 3.44
CA ILE A 162 14.56 -4.66 4.17
C ILE A 162 16.03 -5.04 3.95
N ALA A 163 16.35 -6.34 4.03
CA ALA A 163 17.70 -6.84 3.80
C ALA A 163 18.18 -6.57 2.37
N ALA A 164 17.34 -6.81 1.37
CA ALA A 164 17.67 -6.61 -0.05
C ALA A 164 17.90 -5.14 -0.39
N LEU A 165 17.06 -4.23 0.13
CA LEU A 165 17.23 -2.78 -0.05
C LEU A 165 18.56 -2.31 0.57
N LYS A 166 18.89 -2.77 1.78
CA LYS A 166 20.14 -2.44 2.47
C LYS A 166 21.36 -3.00 1.76
N LEU A 167 21.30 -4.25 1.30
CA LEU A 167 22.40 -4.93 0.62
C LEU A 167 22.69 -4.31 -0.75
N SER A 168 21.64 -4.05 -1.52
CA SER A 168 21.78 -3.46 -2.87
C SER A 168 22.09 -1.97 -2.83
N GLY A 169 21.70 -1.27 -1.76
CA GLY A 169 21.75 0.18 -1.68
C GLY A 169 20.88 0.86 -2.74
N LYS A 170 19.72 0.25 -3.04
CA LYS A 170 18.78 0.69 -4.07
C LYS A 170 17.36 0.73 -3.50
N ALA A 171 16.55 1.63 -4.06
CA ALA A 171 15.11 1.71 -3.86
C ALA A 171 14.38 1.28 -5.14
N LEU A 172 13.18 0.72 -5.04
CA LEU A 172 12.36 0.33 -6.20
C LEU A 172 11.03 1.07 -6.19
N GLU A 173 10.74 1.79 -7.27
CA GLU A 173 9.51 2.56 -7.45
C GLU A 173 8.31 1.64 -7.77
N GLN A 174 7.10 2.07 -7.40
CA GLN A 174 5.84 1.33 -7.60
C GLN A 174 5.60 1.01 -9.07
N GLU A 175 5.92 1.92 -9.99
CA GLU A 175 5.70 1.71 -11.43
C GLU A 175 6.48 0.50 -11.98
N ALA A 176 7.49 0.01 -11.27
CA ALA A 176 8.19 -1.22 -11.64
C ALA A 176 7.27 -2.45 -11.72
N VAL A 177 6.07 -2.40 -11.12
CA VAL A 177 5.08 -3.47 -11.23
C VAL A 177 4.66 -3.74 -12.68
N PHE A 178 4.67 -2.72 -13.53
CA PHE A 178 4.34 -2.84 -14.96
C PHE A 178 5.50 -3.34 -15.82
N LEU A 179 6.70 -3.47 -15.25
CA LEU A 179 7.88 -3.92 -15.98
C LEU A 179 7.96 -5.45 -16.01
N VAL A 180 8.31 -5.99 -17.17
CA VAL A 180 8.56 -7.42 -17.34
C VAL A 180 9.98 -7.74 -16.88
N ALA A 181 10.10 -8.57 -15.85
CA ALA A 181 11.38 -9.16 -15.44
C ALA A 181 11.60 -10.45 -16.24
N THR A 182 12.11 -10.35 -17.47
CA THR A 182 12.62 -11.53 -18.18
C THR A 182 14.06 -11.80 -17.78
N ASP A 183 14.35 -13.05 -17.42
CA ASP A 183 15.71 -13.56 -17.30
C ASP A 183 16.43 -13.40 -18.65
N SER A 184 17.63 -12.80 -18.62
CA SER A 184 18.51 -12.66 -19.79
C SER A 184 19.53 -13.79 -19.85
#